data_AF-A0A941UUM5-F1
#
_entry.id   AF-A0A941UUM5-F1
#
_cell.length_a   1.000
_cell.length_b   1.000
_cell.length_c   1.000
_cell.angle_alpha   90.00
_cell.angle_beta   90.00
_cell.angle_gamma   90.00
#
_symmetry.space_group_name_H-M   'P 1'
#
loop_
_entity.id
_entity.type
_entity.pdbx_description
1 polymer ?
#
loop_
_entity_poly.entity_id
_entity_poly.type
_entity_poly.pdbx_seq_one_letter_code
_entity_poly.pdbx_strand_id
1 'polypeptide(L)'
;MTTDLAPSAEQDDKDLPLREDIRLLGRLLGDTVRAQEGEAVFDLVERIRQAAIRYHRDEDRSARRELEATLDSLSRDQTLQVV
;
A
#
# COMPACT_ATOMS: atom_id res chain seq x y z
N MET A 1 20.11 -3.84 -33.81
CA MET A 1 19.40 -2.54 -33.93
C MET A 1 17.92 -2.81 -33.74
N THR A 2 17.45 -2.76 -32.49
CA THR A 2 16.02 -2.65 -32.12
C THR A 2 15.97 -2.18 -30.67
N THR A 3 15.88 -0.86 -30.56
CA THR A 3 15.35 0.02 -29.50
C THR A 3 15.13 -0.59 -28.12
N ASP A 4 16.01 -0.22 -27.20
CA ASP A 4 15.77 -0.13 -25.76
C ASP A 4 14.67 0.93 -25.53
N LEU A 5 13.47 0.48 -25.19
CA LEU A 5 12.33 1.34 -24.87
C LEU A 5 12.38 1.66 -23.38
N ALA A 6 13.26 2.57 -22.99
CA ALA A 6 13.12 3.23 -21.70
C ALA A 6 11.74 3.92 -21.65
N PRO A 7 10.98 3.81 -20.55
CA PRO A 7 9.71 4.51 -20.44
C PRO A 7 9.93 6.02 -20.62
N SER A 8 9.33 6.59 -21.65
CA SER A 8 9.47 8.00 -22.00
C SER A 8 8.75 8.87 -20.97
N ALA A 9 9.36 10.00 -20.57
CA ALA A 9 8.80 10.95 -19.60
C ALA A 9 7.35 11.41 -19.91
N GLU A 10 6.91 11.31 -21.16
CA GLU A 10 5.52 11.59 -21.58
C GLU A 10 4.49 10.55 -21.07
N GLN A 11 4.88 9.29 -20.84
CA GLN A 11 4.00 8.28 -20.25
C GLN A 11 3.76 8.55 -18.76
N ASP A 12 4.81 8.99 -18.06
CA ASP A 12 4.69 9.42 -16.68
C ASP A 12 3.76 10.63 -16.52
N ASP A 13 3.76 11.56 -17.48
CA ASP A 13 2.91 12.75 -17.43
C ASP A 13 1.41 12.41 -17.65
N LYS A 14 1.10 11.43 -18.52
CA LYS A 14 -0.27 10.95 -18.76
C LYS A 14 -0.87 10.20 -17.58
N ASP A 15 -0.05 9.52 -16.79
CA ASP A 15 -0.49 8.78 -15.62
C ASP A 15 -0.65 9.68 -14.38
N LEU A 16 -0.21 10.95 -14.46
CA LEU A 16 -0.25 11.87 -13.34
C LEU A 16 -1.67 12.10 -12.79
N PRO A 17 -2.70 12.40 -13.59
CA PRO A 17 -4.06 12.62 -13.09
C PRO A 17 -4.61 11.38 -12.37
N LEU A 18 -4.38 10.18 -12.94
CA LEU A 18 -4.82 8.93 -12.32
C LEU A 18 -4.12 8.68 -10.97
N ARG A 19 -2.83 9.00 -10.87
CA ARG A 19 -2.10 8.88 -9.59
C ARG A 19 -2.58 9.88 -8.56
N GLU A 20 -3.03 11.07 -8.97
CA GLU A 20 -3.65 12.04 -8.06
C GLU A 20 -5.00 11.56 -7.56
N ASP A 21 -5.83 10.99 -8.43
CA ASP A 21 -7.12 10.39 -8.07
C ASP A 21 -6.95 9.22 -7.10
N ILE A 22 -6.01 8.31 -7.37
CA ILE A 22 -5.70 7.19 -6.46
C ILE A 22 -5.25 7.72 -5.09
N ARG A 23 -4.42 8.77 -5.04
CA ARG A 23 -4.01 9.38 -3.77
C ARG A 23 -5.18 10.04 -3.04
N LEU A 24 -6.09 10.69 -3.77
CA LEU A 24 -7.28 11.29 -3.19
C LEU A 24 -8.17 10.22 -2.57
N LEU A 25 -8.46 9.15 -3.30
CA LEU A 25 -9.26 8.03 -2.82
C LEU A 25 -8.60 7.35 -1.61
N GLY A 26 -7.28 7.18 -1.63
CA GLY A 26 -6.52 6.64 -0.49
C GLY A 26 -6.63 7.50 0.77
N ARG A 27 -6.60 8.84 0.63
CA ARG A 27 -6.82 9.75 1.78
C ARG A 27 -8.23 9.64 2.33
N LEU A 28 -9.24 9.70 1.45
CA LEU A 28 -10.64 9.59 1.87
C LEU A 28 -10.95 8.26 2.55
N LEU A 29 -10.40 7.16 2.03
CA LEU A 29 -10.52 5.85 2.65
C LEU A 29 -9.84 5.83 4.02
N GLY A 30 -8.61 6.34 4.12
CA GLY A 30 -7.88 6.43 5.38
C GLY A 30 -8.62 7.23 6.46
N ASP A 31 -9.18 8.38 6.07
CA ASP A 31 -9.99 9.21 6.97
C ASP A 31 -11.28 8.50 7.39
N THR A 32 -11.90 7.75 6.47
CA THR A 32 -13.09 6.94 6.76
C THR A 32 -12.78 5.82 7.73
N VAL A 33 -11.70 5.07 7.52
CA VAL A 33 -11.24 3.99 8.41
C VAL A 33 -10.94 4.54 9.80
N ARG A 34 -10.20 5.66 9.90
CA ARG A 34 -9.91 6.32 11.18
C ARG A 34 -11.19 6.74 11.90
N ALA A 35 -12.18 7.28 11.18
CA ALA A 35 -13.44 7.73 11.76
C ALA A 35 -14.35 6.59 12.23
N GLN A 36 -14.34 5.44 11.54
CA GLN A 36 -15.24 4.31 11.83
C GLN A 36 -14.63 3.27 12.78
N GLU A 37 -13.34 2.97 12.62
CA GLU A 37 -12.65 1.87 13.32
C GLU A 37 -11.60 2.39 14.33
N GLY A 38 -11.29 3.68 14.30
CA GLY A 38 -10.34 4.33 15.18
C GLY A 38 -8.87 4.25 14.72
N GLU A 39 -7.99 4.96 15.45
CA GLU A 39 -6.58 5.11 15.08
C GLU A 39 -5.81 3.78 15.10
N ALA A 40 -6.10 2.90 16.07
CA ALA A 40 -5.36 1.65 16.22
C ALA A 40 -5.54 0.70 15.01
N VAL A 41 -6.74 0.67 14.44
CA VAL A 41 -7.04 -0.13 13.23
C VAL A 41 -6.41 0.54 12.01
N PHE A 42 -6.51 1.87 11.88
CA PHE A 42 -5.84 2.61 10.82
C PHE A 42 -4.32 2.36 10.80
N ASP A 43 -3.66 2.44 11.95
CA ASP A 43 -2.21 2.20 12.10
C ASP A 43 -1.83 0.77 11.72
N LEU A 44 -2.70 -0.20 12.01
CA LEU A 44 -2.48 -1.59 11.60
C LEU A 44 -2.55 -1.74 10.08
N VAL A 45 -3.60 -1.21 9.46
CA VAL A 45 -3.78 -1.25 7.99
C VAL A 45 -2.62 -0.55 7.29
N GLU A 46 -2.19 0.60 7.79
CA GLU A 46 -1.11 1.38 7.19
C GLU A 46 0.25 0.69 7.32
N ARG A 47 0.53 0.02 8.45
CA ARG A 47 1.74 -0.82 8.60
C ARG A 47 1.78 -1.95 7.56
N ILE A 48 0.66 -2.64 7.36
CA ILE A 48 0.54 -3.73 6.37
C ILE A 48 0.75 -3.17 4.96
N ARG A 49 0.11 -2.05 4.63
CA ARG A 49 0.26 -1.37 3.32
C ARG A 49 1.71 -1.01 3.03
N GLN A 50 2.42 -0.42 3.99
CA GLN A 50 3.82 -0.02 3.85
C GLN A 50 4.75 -1.23 3.67
N ALA A 51 4.56 -2.28 4.47
CA ALA A 51 5.35 -3.51 4.36
C ALA A 51 5.15 -4.19 3.00
N ALA A 52 3.91 -4.25 2.49
CA ALA A 52 3.61 -4.76 1.16
C ALA A 52 4.26 -3.95 0.03
N ILE A 53 4.25 -2.61 0.11
CA ILE A 53 4.91 -1.75 -0.89
C ILE A 53 6.42 -1.93 -0.87
N ARG A 54 7.06 -1.98 0.31
CA ARG A 54 8.50 -2.23 0.45
C ARG A 54 8.87 -3.59 -0.14
N TYR A 55 8.10 -4.63 0.18
CA TYR A 55 8.31 -5.97 -0.37
C TYR A 55 8.25 -5.98 -1.90
N HIS A 56 7.27 -5.29 -2.50
CA HIS A 56 7.11 -5.26 -3.95
C HIS A 56 8.16 -4.42 -4.68
N ARG A 57 8.66 -3.33 -4.05
CA ARG A 57 9.68 -2.47 -4.65
C ARG A 57 11.09 -3.03 -4.57
N ASP A 58 11.44 -3.65 -3.45
CA ASP A 58 12.84 -3.95 -3.11
C ASP A 58 13.17 -5.46 -3.14
N GLU A 59 12.21 -6.33 -3.46
CA GLU A 59 12.28 -7.81 -3.26
C GLU A 59 12.80 -8.21 -1.86
N ASP A 60 12.62 -7.31 -0.89
CA ASP A 60 13.32 -7.36 0.38
C ASP A 60 12.79 -8.51 1.25
N ARG A 61 13.65 -9.52 1.45
CA ARG A 61 13.40 -10.70 2.29
C ARG A 61 13.20 -10.35 3.77
N SER A 62 13.66 -9.18 4.23
CA SER A 62 13.41 -8.68 5.59
C SER A 62 12.00 -8.09 5.70
N ALA A 63 11.56 -7.28 4.72
CA ALA A 63 10.20 -6.75 4.64
C ALA A 63 9.15 -7.88 4.53
N ARG A 64 9.49 -8.97 3.83
CA ARG A 64 8.64 -10.17 3.80
C ARG A 64 8.41 -10.77 5.19
N ARG A 65 9.47 -10.92 5.99
CA ARG A 65 9.38 -11.49 7.35
C ARG A 65 8.61 -10.58 8.29
N GLU A 66 8.75 -9.27 8.15
CA GLU A 66 7.97 -8.28 8.92
C GLU A 66 6.48 -8.35 8.56
N LEU A 67 6.16 -8.47 7.27
CA LEU A 67 4.78 -8.64 6.79
C LEU A 67 4.18 -9.96 7.30
N GLU A 68 4.88 -11.08 7.14
CA GLU A 68 4.46 -12.39 7.64
C GLU A 68 4.23 -12.35 9.16
N ALA A 69 5.17 -11.82 9.94
CA ALA A 69 5.02 -11.70 11.40
C ALA A 69 3.85 -10.80 11.80
N THR A 70 3.59 -9.71 11.06
CA THR A 70 2.45 -8.82 11.33
C THR A 70 1.13 -9.56 11.07
N LEU A 71 1.02 -10.25 9.94
CA LEU A 71 -0.17 -11.02 9.58
C LEU A 71 -0.42 -12.18 10.54
N ASP A 72 0.62 -12.91 10.94
CA ASP A 72 0.54 -14.02 11.90
C ASP A 72 0.14 -13.57 13.31
N SER A 73 0.38 -12.30 13.66
CA SER A 73 0.02 -11.72 14.95
C SER A 73 -1.43 -11.21 15.04
N LEU A 74 -2.16 -11.20 13.92
CA LEU A 74 -3.54 -10.70 13.88
C LEU A 74 -4.49 -11.66 14.59
N SER A 75 -5.34 -11.12 15.45
CA SER A 75 -6.52 -11.86 15.92
C SER A 75 -7.51 -12.04 14.77
N ARG A 76 -8.43 -13.01 14.92
CA ARG A 76 -9.50 -13.26 13.93
C ARG A 76 -10.32 -12.00 13.64
N ASP A 77 -10.62 -11.21 14.66
CA ASP A 77 -11.39 -9.97 14.52
C ASP A 77 -10.59 -8.91 13.75
N GLN A 78 -9.29 -8.81 14.01
CA GLN A 78 -8.38 -7.92 13.27
C GLN A 78 -8.19 -8.37 11.82
N THR A 79 -8.15 -9.67 11.55
CA THR A 79 -8.11 -10.19 10.17
C THR A 79 -9.33 -9.75 9.38
N LEU A 80 -10.52 -9.79 9.97
CA LEU A 80 -11.76 -9.38 9.29
C LEU A 80 -11.81 -7.88 8.97
N GLN A 81 -11.09 -7.04 9.71
CA GLN A 81 -11.04 -5.60 9.47
C GLN A 81 -10.06 -5.19 8.35
N VAL A 82 -9.15 -6.07 7.96
CA VAL A 82 -8.05 -5.76 7.04
C VAL A 82 -8.25 -6.38 5.64
N VAL A 83 -9.21 -7.29 5.47
CA VAL A 83 -9.49 -8.04 4.22
C VAL A 83 -10.49 -7.33 3.34
#